data_AF-A0A0F9NIC8-F1
#
_entry.id   AF-A0A0F9NIC8-F1
#
_cell.length_a   1.000
_cell.length_b   1.000
_cell.length_c   1.000
_cell.angle_alpha   90.00
_cell.angle_beta   90.00
_cell.angle_gamma   90.00
#
_symmetry.space_group_name_H-M   'P 1'
#
loop_
_entity.id
_entity.type
_entity.pdbx_description
1 polymer ?
#
loop_
_entity_poly.entity_id
_entity_poly.type
_entity_poly.pdbx_seq_one_letter_code
_entity_poly.pdbx_strand_id
1 'polypeptide(L)' 'DKLAYFQIPRFIDFVDALPKSKVHRIMKRFLKERGVVESTYDREKSGYEIKR' A
#
# COMPACT_ATOMS: atom_id res chain seq x y z
N ASP A 1 -7.95 7.73 -18.50
CA ASP A 1 -7.65 6.30 -18.61
C ASP A 1 -7.88 5.55 -17.31
N LYS A 2 -8.35 4.30 -17.39
CA LYS A 2 -8.46 3.38 -16.25
C LYS A 2 -7.29 2.39 -16.30
N LEU A 3 -6.68 2.13 -15.15
CA LEU A 3 -5.67 1.08 -15.00
C LEU A 3 -6.31 -0.30 -15.23
N ALA A 4 -5.51 -1.26 -15.69
CA ALA A 4 -5.96 -2.65 -15.79
C ALA A 4 -6.24 -3.22 -14.40
N TYR A 5 -7.20 -4.15 -14.29
CA TYR A 5 -7.69 -4.66 -13.00
C TYR A 5 -6.58 -5.23 -12.09
N PHE A 6 -5.54 -5.84 -12.69
CA PHE A 6 -4.41 -6.44 -11.97
C PHE A 6 -3.36 -5.42 -11.50
N GLN A 7 -3.39 -4.19 -12.01
CA GLN A 7 -2.50 -3.11 -11.55
C GLN A 7 -2.99 -2.46 -10.25
N ILE A 8 -4.25 -2.72 -9.88
CA ILE A 8 -4.85 -2.13 -8.69
C ILE A 8 -4.40 -2.95 -7.47
N PRO A 9 -3.73 -2.33 -6.48
CA PRO A 9 -3.22 -3.03 -5.31
C PRO A 9 -4.34 -3.56 -4.43
N ARG A 10 -4.08 -4.69 -3.75
CA ARG A 10 -5.00 -5.28 -2.78
C ARG A 10 -4.92 -4.60 -1.41
N PHE A 11 -3.70 -4.25 -0.97
CA PHE A 11 -3.43 -3.65 0.33
C PHE A 11 -3.01 -2.19 0.18
N ILE A 12 -3.61 -1.31 0.97
CA ILE A 12 -3.28 0.11 1.02
C ILE A 12 -3.22 0.53 2.48
N ASP A 13 -2.18 1.26 2.87
CA ASP A 13 -2.05 1.83 4.21
C ASP A 13 -1.69 3.31 4.09
N PHE A 14 -2.33 4.14 4.90
CA PHE A 14 -2.04 5.56 4.98
C PHE A 14 -1.10 5.81 6.16
N VAL A 15 -0.07 6.61 5.94
CA VAL A 15 0.95 6.92 6.95
C VAL A 15 1.22 8.40 6.95
N ASP A 16 1.44 8.98 8.13
CA ASP A 16 1.70 10.41 8.27
C ASP A 16 2.98 10.84 7.52
N ALA A 17 3.99 9.97 7.54
CA ALA A 17 5.25 10.20 6.84
C ALA A 17 5.89 8.88 6.39
N LEU A 18 6.49 8.92 5.19
CA LEU A 18 7.35 7.84 4.73
C LEU A 18 8.70 7.89 5.45
N PRO A 19 9.28 6.74 5.85
CA PRO A 19 10.62 6.70 6.41
C PRO A 19 11.62 7.14 5.34
N LYS A 20 12.40 8.17 5.64
CA LYS A 20 13.40 8.75 4.73
C LYS A 20 14.78 8.72 5.38
N SER A 21 15.82 8.54 4.56
CA SER A 21 17.21 8.69 5.00
C SER A 21 17.58 10.17 5.15
N LYS A 22 18.78 10.45 5.68
CA LYS A 22 19.35 11.81 5.78
C LYS A 22 19.42 12.55 4.43
N VAL A 23 19.43 11.80 3.31
CA VAL A 23 19.42 12.34 1.94
C VAL A 23 18.04 12.24 1.26
N HIS A 24 16.97 12.16 2.06
CA HIS A 24 15.57 12.12 1.63
C HIS A 24 15.14 10.92 0.75
N ARG A 25 15.94 9.86 0.67
CA ARG A 25 15.54 8.62 -0.03
C ARG A 25 14.58 7.81 0.82
N ILE A 26 13.51 7.30 0.22
CA ILE A 26 12.55 6.41 0.89
C ILE A 26 13.24 5.10 1.28
N MET A 27 13.19 4.76 2.57
CA MET A 27 13.80 3.56 3.12
C MET A 27 12.82 2.39 3.06
N LYS A 28 12.66 1.81 1.86
CA LYS A 28 11.70 0.71 1.59
C LYS A 28 11.88 -0.52 2.50
N ARG A 29 13.08 -0.74 3.06
CA ARG A 29 13.34 -1.85 3.99
C ARG A 29 12.37 -1.82 5.19
N PHE A 30 12.22 -0.67 5.82
CA PHE A 30 11.31 -0.52 6.97
C PHE A 30 9.85 -0.72 6.60
N LEU A 31 9.45 -0.34 5.38
CA LEU A 31 8.10 -0.59 4.88
C LEU A 31 7.85 -2.08 4.67
N LYS A 32 8.85 -2.83 4.20
CA LYS A 32 8.76 -4.29 4.06
C LYS A 32 8.72 -4.99 5.42
N GLU A 33 9.53 -4.55 6.37
CA GLU A 33 9.56 -5.10 7.74
C GLU A 33 8.24 -4.85 8.48
N ARG A 34 7.61 -3.68 8.28
CA ARG A 34 6.27 -3.38 8.82
C ARG A 34 5.19 -4.32 8.29
N GLY A 35 5.23 -4.66 7.00
CA GLY A 35 4.26 -5.54 6.37
C GLY A 35 2.82 -5.00 6.42
N VAL A 36 1.85 -5.92 6.45
CA VAL A 36 0.42 -5.62 6.62
C VAL A 36 0.12 -5.51 8.11
N VAL A 37 -0.42 -4.37 8.53
CA VAL A 37 -0.80 -4.09 9.92
C VAL A 37 -2.31 -3.92 10.04
N GLU A 38 -2.83 -3.77 11.27
CA GLU A 38 -4.27 -3.62 11.51
C GLU A 38 -4.89 -2.41 10.79
N SER A 39 -4.14 -1.31 10.65
CA SER A 39 -4.59 -0.12 9.90
C SER A 39 -4.65 -0.32 8.39
N THR A 40 -4.04 -1.40 7.87
CA THR A 40 -3.96 -1.64 6.44
C THR A 40 -5.32 -2.02 5.89
N TYR A 41 -5.80 -1.24 4.95
CA TYR A 41 -7.00 -1.54 4.19
C TYR A 41 -6.75 -2.74 3.27
N ASP A 42 -7.56 -3.79 3.43
CA ASP A 42 -7.63 -4.92 2.50
C ASP A 42 -8.89 -4.78 1.64
N ARG A 43 -8.68 -4.61 0.34
CA ARG A 43 -9.74 -4.50 -0.66
C ARG A 43 -10.69 -5.70 -0.63
N GLU A 44 -10.19 -6.92 -0.44
CA GLU A 44 -11.08 -8.11 -0.43
C GLU A 44 -11.96 -8.15 0.82
N LYS A 45 -11.44 -7.75 1.99
CA LYS A 45 -12.23 -7.66 3.22
C LYS A 45 -13.31 -6.59 3.15
N SER A 46 -13.08 -5.53 2.38
CA SER A 46 -14.05 -4.45 2.17
C SER A 46 -15.24 -4.83 1.28
N GLY A 47 -15.16 -5.97 0.57
CA GLY A 47 -16.15 -6.37 -0.42
C GLY A 47 -16.10 -5.59 -1.75
N TYR A 48 -15.06 -4.77 -1.97
CA TYR A 48 -14.88 -4.04 -3.22
C TYR A 48 -14.28 -4.93 -4.32
N GLU A 49 -15.13 -5.40 -5.23
CA GLU A 49 -14.73 -6.19 -6.38
C GLU A 49 -14.38 -5.35 -7.60
N ILE A 50 -13.23 -5.65 -8.22
CA ILE A 50 -12.79 -5.00 -9.45
C ILE A 50 -13.22 -5.86 -10.63
N LYS A 51 -14.00 -5.26 -11.54
CA LYS A 51 -14.38 -5.90 -12.80
C LYS A 51 -13.18 -5.96 -13.74
N ARG A 52 -13.01 -7.10 -14.41
CA ARG A 52 -11.95 -7.34 -15.41
C ARG A 52 -12.17 -6.51 -16.66
#